data_AF-A0A7D5YRX7-F1
#
_entry.id   AF-A0A7D5YRX7-F1
#
_cell.length_a   1.000
_cell.length_b   1.000
_cell.length_c   1.000
_cell.angle_alpha   90.00
_cell.angle_beta   90.00
_cell.angle_gamma   90.00
#
_symmetry.space_group_name_H-M   'P 1'
#
loop_
_entity.id
_entity.type
_entity.pdbx_description
1 polymer ?
#
loop_
_entity_poly.entity_id
_entity_poly.type
_entity_poly.pdbx_seq_one_letter_code
_entity_poly.pdbx_strand_id
1 'polypeptide(L)'
;MWGRTHYPHPGASLGTGNRCGHRPADPAWHKFSAPETRKPLPFFIKNLISRVREYYASPRRLPTLSNLNGKVNEDGQPRLNRSEAREAECLVLEAILSQTEYATLRVGTPLPDGRFIHRDFTELAEIAGLINPKTGRPSNRFWRAIRRLKLGGAIDVHKQFVTLDDGAIRARPGIKTINMHFIVALGRVSYDETKKFRTWCSKRLSGAAAAHRAQHPGEHDPDIANRKLREQQRARGATTNAPQSGQNSPALPDRDVRKELQRQHSRAQLEFVMNLRGQYPGRQESWYIEQTKAHIGSLDDWIARQHN
;
A
#
# COMPACT_ATOMS: atom_id res chain seq x y z
N MET A 1 -14.69 -22.78 -25.63
CA MET A 1 -15.57 -21.77 -26.24
C MET A 1 -15.78 -20.62 -25.24
N TRP A 2 -14.86 -19.65 -25.18
CA TRP A 2 -14.99 -18.47 -24.32
C TRP A 2 -15.62 -17.35 -25.15
N GLY A 3 -16.81 -16.86 -24.79
CA GLY A 3 -17.44 -15.73 -25.51
C GLY A 3 -18.97 -15.67 -25.58
N ARG A 4 -19.72 -16.53 -24.88
CA ARG A 4 -21.20 -16.51 -24.90
C ARG A 4 -21.85 -16.32 -23.54
N THR A 5 -21.27 -15.49 -22.67
CA THR A 5 -22.00 -15.04 -21.49
C THR A 5 -22.71 -13.74 -21.86
N HIS A 6 -24.04 -13.72 -21.81
CA HIS A 6 -24.83 -12.51 -22.01
C HIS A 6 -24.30 -11.40 -21.09
N TYR A 7 -24.10 -10.21 -21.66
CA TYR A 7 -23.69 -9.03 -20.90
C TYR A 7 -24.73 -8.76 -19.82
N PRO A 8 -24.39 -8.83 -18.52
CA PRO A 8 -25.37 -8.87 -17.43
C PRO A 8 -25.97 -7.50 -17.10
N HIS A 9 -25.48 -6.44 -17.75
CA HIS A 9 -26.02 -5.10 -17.60
C HIS A 9 -26.93 -4.82 -18.80
N PRO A 10 -28.01 -4.03 -18.62
CA PRO A 10 -28.85 -3.61 -19.75
C PRO A 10 -27.92 -3.03 -20.82
N GLY A 11 -28.08 -3.46 -22.06
CA GLY A 11 -27.17 -3.20 -23.19
C GLY A 11 -26.86 -1.73 -23.50
N ALA A 12 -27.33 -0.79 -22.68
CA ALA A 12 -27.05 0.64 -22.70
C ALA A 12 -25.56 1.01 -22.73
N SER A 13 -24.65 0.12 -22.32
CA SER A 13 -23.19 0.36 -22.41
C SER A 13 -22.48 -0.40 -23.54
N LEU A 14 -23.21 -1.15 -24.37
CA LEU A 14 -22.65 -1.78 -25.58
C LEU A 14 -22.17 -0.67 -26.53
N GLY A 15 -20.94 -0.80 -27.05
CA GLY A 15 -20.28 0.25 -27.84
C GLY A 15 -19.51 1.30 -27.00
N THR A 16 -19.79 1.43 -25.69
CA THR A 16 -18.99 2.28 -24.80
C THR A 16 -17.81 1.53 -24.19
N GLY A 17 -16.77 2.24 -23.80
CA GLY A 17 -15.62 1.68 -23.06
C GLY A 17 -15.93 1.24 -21.62
N ASN A 18 -17.19 1.35 -21.17
CA ASN A 18 -17.65 1.11 -19.81
C ASN A 18 -18.48 -0.18 -19.72
N ARG A 19 -17.80 -1.33 -19.76
CA ARG A 19 -18.45 -2.65 -19.71
C ARG A 19 -18.65 -3.20 -18.28
N CYS A 20 -18.44 -2.38 -17.26
CA CYS A 20 -18.46 -2.81 -15.86
C CYS A 20 -19.59 -2.16 -15.04
N GLY A 21 -20.42 -1.33 -15.67
CA GLY A 21 -21.51 -0.61 -15.00
C GLY A 21 -21.04 0.53 -14.09
N HIS A 22 -19.77 0.94 -14.16
CA HIS A 22 -19.24 2.05 -13.34
C HIS A 22 -19.90 3.37 -13.74
N ARG A 23 -20.29 4.18 -12.75
CA ARG A 23 -20.88 5.51 -12.97
C ARG A 23 -19.88 6.58 -12.54
N PRO A 24 -19.25 7.34 -13.47
CA PRO A 24 -18.21 8.28 -13.09
C PRO A 24 -18.66 9.38 -12.12
N ALA A 25 -19.91 9.81 -12.23
CA ALA A 25 -20.53 10.82 -11.37
C ALA A 25 -20.99 10.28 -10.00
N ASP A 26 -21.11 8.95 -9.87
CA ASP A 26 -21.57 8.28 -8.65
C ASP A 26 -20.65 7.07 -8.35
N PRO A 27 -19.43 7.32 -7.87
CA PRO A 27 -18.47 6.25 -7.61
C PRO A 27 -18.94 5.42 -6.40
N ALA A 28 -18.62 4.12 -6.42
CA ALA A 28 -19.16 3.17 -5.46
C ALA A 28 -18.54 3.24 -4.04
N TRP A 29 -18.47 4.42 -3.43
CA TRP A 29 -17.92 4.64 -2.07
C TRP A 29 -18.64 3.86 -0.98
N HIS A 30 -19.93 3.56 -1.18
CA HIS A 30 -20.72 2.71 -0.28
C HIS A 30 -20.18 1.28 -0.15
N LYS A 31 -19.30 0.84 -1.06
CA LYS A 31 -18.66 -0.48 -0.99
C LYS A 31 -17.56 -0.56 0.06
N PHE A 32 -16.97 0.57 0.44
CA PHE A 32 -15.98 0.60 1.50
C PHE A 32 -16.68 0.37 2.84
N SER A 33 -16.37 -0.76 3.47
CA SER A 33 -16.83 -1.12 4.79
C SER A 33 -15.72 -0.87 5.80
N ALA A 34 -15.78 0.27 6.49
CA ALA A 34 -14.79 0.56 7.53
C ALA A 34 -14.85 -0.51 8.63
N PRO A 35 -13.70 -0.95 9.18
CA PRO A 35 -13.70 -1.90 10.28
C PRO A 35 -14.48 -1.33 11.48
N GLU A 36 -15.35 -2.16 12.07
CA GLU A 36 -15.98 -1.81 13.33
C GLU A 36 -14.93 -1.78 14.44
N THR A 37 -14.69 -0.61 14.99
CA THR A 37 -13.75 -0.41 16.08
C THR A 37 -14.45 0.19 17.28
N ARG A 38 -14.11 -0.28 18.50
CA ARG A 38 -14.68 0.23 19.77
C ARG A 38 -14.55 1.75 19.93
N LYS A 39 -13.53 2.34 19.31
CA LYS A 39 -13.32 3.79 19.21
C LYS A 39 -13.41 4.21 17.76
N PRO A 40 -13.94 5.40 17.44
CA PRO A 40 -13.93 5.90 16.07
C PRO A 40 -12.50 6.02 15.53
N LEU A 41 -12.35 5.89 14.21
CA LEU A 41 -11.07 6.14 13.55
C LEU A 41 -10.53 7.54 13.91
N PRO A 42 -9.23 7.66 14.25
CA PRO A 42 -8.59 8.96 14.47
C PRO A 42 -8.83 9.93 13.31
N PHE A 43 -8.96 11.22 13.64
CA PHE A 43 -9.20 12.28 12.64
C PHE A 43 -8.17 12.27 11.50
N PHE A 44 -6.91 11.99 11.82
CA PHE A 44 -5.83 11.84 10.84
C PHE A 44 -6.18 10.81 9.75
N ILE A 45 -6.64 9.62 10.13
CA ILE A 45 -7.00 8.55 9.19
C ILE A 45 -8.25 8.93 8.38
N LYS A 46 -9.27 9.52 9.04
CA LYS A 46 -10.48 10.01 8.37
C LYS A 46 -10.14 11.08 7.31
N ASN A 47 -9.23 11.99 7.64
CA ASN A 47 -8.74 13.01 6.71
C ASN A 47 -8.02 12.36 5.51
N LEU A 48 -7.12 11.39 5.74
CA LEU A 48 -6.47 10.66 4.65
C LEU A 48 -7.46 9.94 3.72
N ILE A 49 -8.45 9.24 4.28
CA ILE A 49 -9.53 8.58 3.51
C ILE A 49 -10.29 9.61 2.65
N SER A 50 -10.63 10.78 3.21
CA SER A 50 -11.26 11.86 2.45
C SER A 50 -10.37 12.35 1.29
N ARG A 51 -9.05 12.46 1.49
CA ARG A 51 -8.10 12.86 0.43
C ARG A 51 -7.96 11.82 -0.67
N VAL A 52 -8.04 10.53 -0.33
CA VAL A 52 -8.10 9.46 -1.33
C VAL A 52 -9.32 9.64 -2.23
N ARG A 53 -10.47 10.04 -1.71
CA ARG A 53 -11.67 10.33 -2.52
C ARG A 53 -11.49 11.59 -3.37
N GLU A 54 -10.77 12.60 -2.89
CA GLU A 54 -10.45 13.77 -3.71
C GLU A 54 -9.52 13.45 -4.89
N TYR A 55 -8.60 12.49 -4.74
CA TYR A 55 -7.78 12.00 -5.87
C TYR A 55 -8.65 11.48 -7.02
N TYR A 56 -9.78 10.83 -6.73
CA TYR A 56 -10.71 10.40 -7.76
C TYR A 56 -11.16 11.58 -8.65
N ALA A 57 -11.53 12.71 -8.05
CA ALA A 57 -11.97 13.90 -8.79
C ALA A 57 -10.79 14.67 -9.41
N SER A 58 -9.65 14.74 -8.71
CA SER A 58 -8.48 15.55 -9.08
C SER A 58 -7.21 14.69 -9.20
N PRO A 59 -7.12 13.79 -10.20
CA PRO A 59 -6.08 12.77 -10.26
C PRO A 59 -4.68 13.37 -10.44
N ARG A 60 -4.56 14.54 -11.06
CA ARG A 60 -3.28 15.23 -11.28
C ARG A 60 -2.55 15.61 -9.99
N ARG A 61 -3.23 15.63 -8.84
CA ARG A 61 -2.60 15.84 -7.52
C ARG A 61 -1.69 14.67 -7.10
N LEU A 62 -1.89 13.50 -7.69
CA LEU A 62 -1.00 12.34 -7.55
C LEU A 62 -0.53 11.90 -8.94
N PRO A 63 0.43 12.62 -9.56
CA PRO A 63 0.94 12.30 -10.89
C PRO A 63 1.42 10.85 -11.01
N THR A 64 2.13 10.37 -9.97
CA THR A 64 2.71 9.01 -9.92
C THR A 64 1.66 7.90 -9.93
N LEU A 65 0.40 8.20 -9.60
CA LEU A 65 -0.70 7.24 -9.70
C LEU A 65 -1.60 7.51 -10.91
N SER A 66 -1.77 8.78 -11.30
CA SER A 66 -2.74 9.18 -12.32
C SER A 66 -2.37 8.85 -13.77
N ASN A 67 -1.08 8.75 -14.10
CA ASN A 67 -0.59 8.35 -15.43
C ASN A 67 0.45 7.23 -15.35
N LEU A 68 0.01 6.03 -14.97
CA LEU A 68 0.89 4.86 -14.89
C LEU A 68 1.25 4.24 -16.23
N ASN A 69 0.54 4.58 -17.30
CA ASN A 69 0.78 4.00 -18.63
C ASN A 69 1.79 4.81 -19.46
N GLY A 70 2.19 6.00 -18.98
CA GLY A 70 3.14 6.89 -19.65
C GLY A 70 2.64 7.49 -20.95
N LYS A 71 1.38 7.24 -21.33
CA LYS A 71 0.81 7.73 -22.59
C LYS A 71 0.45 9.20 -22.46
N VAL A 72 0.50 9.87 -23.60
CA VAL A 72 -0.01 11.22 -23.78
C VAL A 72 -1.22 11.18 -24.71
N ASN A 73 -2.12 12.13 -24.54
CA ASN A 73 -3.17 12.42 -25.49
C ASN A 73 -2.62 13.25 -26.66
N GLU A 74 -3.43 13.47 -27.69
CA GLU A 74 -3.04 14.27 -28.87
C GLU A 74 -2.73 15.73 -28.52
N ASP A 75 -3.34 16.25 -27.46
CA ASP A 75 -3.08 17.58 -26.87
C ASP A 75 -1.76 17.66 -26.07
N GLY A 76 -0.94 16.60 -26.08
CA GLY A 76 0.31 16.49 -25.34
C GLY A 76 0.15 16.28 -23.84
N GLN A 77 -1.07 16.21 -23.32
CA GLN A 77 -1.30 16.03 -21.89
C GLN A 77 -1.18 14.56 -21.45
N PRO A 78 -0.68 14.29 -20.23
CA PRO A 78 -0.69 12.96 -19.63
C PRO A 78 -2.07 12.29 -19.69
N ARG A 79 -2.14 11.10 -20.30
CA ARG A 79 -3.38 10.33 -20.39
C ARG A 79 -3.73 9.74 -19.03
N LEU A 80 -4.77 10.30 -18.42
CA LEU A 80 -5.25 9.89 -17.10
C LEU A 80 -5.78 8.46 -17.08
N ASN A 81 -5.63 7.80 -15.93
CA ASN A 81 -6.32 6.54 -15.64
C ASN A 81 -7.84 6.73 -15.76
N ARG A 82 -8.51 5.71 -16.32
CA ARG A 82 -9.98 5.68 -16.41
C ARG A 82 -10.61 5.87 -15.03
N SER A 83 -11.81 6.44 -14.96
CA SER A 83 -12.50 6.67 -13.67
C SER A 83 -12.77 5.36 -12.92
N GLU A 84 -13.20 4.29 -13.59
CA GLU A 84 -13.39 2.96 -12.99
C GLU A 84 -12.10 2.45 -12.30
N ALA A 85 -10.97 2.75 -12.92
CA ALA A 85 -9.65 2.38 -12.46
C ALA A 85 -9.30 3.15 -11.17
N ARG A 86 -9.53 4.46 -11.16
CA ARG A 86 -9.34 5.34 -10.01
C ARG A 86 -10.27 4.98 -8.85
N GLU A 87 -11.53 4.65 -9.12
CA GLU A 87 -12.48 4.20 -8.09
C GLU A 87 -11.94 2.98 -7.33
N ALA A 88 -11.44 1.97 -8.07
CA ALA A 88 -10.87 0.78 -7.44
C ALA A 88 -9.58 1.10 -6.66
N GLU A 89 -8.72 1.99 -7.16
CA GLU A 89 -7.54 2.48 -6.44
C GLU A 89 -7.94 3.15 -5.12
N CYS A 90 -8.98 4.00 -5.13
CA CYS A 90 -9.50 4.67 -3.95
C CYS A 90 -10.02 3.66 -2.92
N LEU A 91 -10.93 2.76 -3.30
CA LEU A 91 -11.50 1.76 -2.38
C LEU A 91 -10.41 0.89 -1.72
N VAL A 92 -9.39 0.48 -2.47
CA VAL A 92 -8.28 -0.30 -1.94
C VAL A 92 -7.38 0.54 -1.02
N LEU A 93 -7.13 1.81 -1.35
CA LEU A 93 -6.40 2.73 -0.47
C LEU A 93 -7.17 2.99 0.84
N GLU A 94 -8.48 3.17 0.80
CA GLU A 94 -9.31 3.33 2.01
C GLU A 94 -9.21 2.09 2.92
N ALA A 95 -9.26 0.89 2.33
CA ALA A 95 -9.05 -0.36 3.06
C ALA A 95 -7.65 -0.47 3.67
N ILE A 96 -6.61 -0.15 2.91
CA ILE A 96 -5.23 -0.19 3.37
C ILE A 96 -4.99 0.84 4.49
N LEU A 97 -5.44 2.08 4.32
CA LEU A 97 -5.23 3.16 5.29
C LEU A 97 -5.99 2.93 6.60
N SER A 98 -7.19 2.35 6.55
CA SER A 98 -7.97 2.00 7.75
C SER A 98 -7.36 0.84 8.53
N GLN A 99 -6.63 -0.06 7.86
CA GLN A 99 -5.97 -1.21 8.47
C GLN A 99 -4.48 -1.01 8.76
N THR A 100 -3.96 0.20 8.60
CA THR A 100 -2.52 0.46 8.79
C THR A 100 -2.21 0.83 10.24
N GLU A 101 -1.19 0.17 10.79
CA GLU A 101 -0.54 0.62 12.01
C GLU A 101 0.50 1.70 11.67
N TYR A 102 0.14 2.95 11.96
CA TYR A 102 0.91 4.10 11.53
C TYR A 102 2.26 4.24 12.24
N ALA A 103 2.51 3.63 13.40
CA ALA A 103 3.86 3.63 13.98
C ALA A 103 4.87 2.94 13.03
N THR A 104 4.50 1.81 12.43
CA THR A 104 5.38 1.02 11.57
C THR A 104 5.06 1.11 10.07
N LEU A 105 3.97 1.79 9.71
CA LEU A 105 3.37 1.84 8.36
C LEU A 105 3.03 0.47 7.79
N ARG A 106 2.97 -0.57 8.62
CA ARG A 106 2.59 -1.92 8.20
C ARG A 106 1.08 -2.06 8.24
N VAL A 107 0.52 -2.73 7.24
CA VAL A 107 -0.91 -3.03 7.16
C VAL A 107 -1.21 -4.26 8.03
N GLY A 108 -1.87 -4.00 9.15
CA GLY A 108 -2.33 -4.98 10.13
C GLY A 108 -2.18 -4.52 11.56
N THR A 109 -2.18 -5.49 12.47
CA THR A 109 -2.35 -5.24 13.90
C THR A 109 -1.11 -5.69 14.66
N PRO A 110 -0.37 -4.78 15.31
CA PRO A 110 0.68 -5.17 16.25
C PRO A 110 0.05 -5.80 17.49
N LEU A 111 0.70 -6.82 18.03
CA LEU A 111 0.34 -7.43 19.29
C LEU A 111 1.20 -6.86 20.44
N PRO A 112 0.69 -6.82 21.68
CA PRO A 112 1.45 -6.30 22.82
C PRO A 112 2.75 -7.07 23.12
N ASP A 113 2.83 -8.33 22.70
CA ASP A 113 4.02 -9.19 22.82
C ASP A 113 5.11 -8.92 21.75
N GLY A 114 4.89 -7.94 20.87
CA GLY A 114 5.82 -7.58 19.79
C GLY A 114 5.58 -8.33 18.48
N ARG A 115 4.70 -9.33 18.43
CA ARG A 115 4.28 -9.97 17.17
C ARG A 115 3.43 -9.01 16.33
N PHE A 116 3.23 -9.36 15.07
CA PHE A 116 2.40 -8.58 14.14
C PHE A 116 1.49 -9.50 13.32
N ILE A 117 0.19 -9.23 13.35
CA ILE A 117 -0.80 -9.91 12.51
C ILE A 117 -0.96 -9.09 11.23
N HIS A 118 -0.37 -9.58 10.14
CA HIS A 118 -0.51 -8.96 8.82
C HIS A 118 -1.88 -9.26 8.22
N ARG A 119 -2.56 -8.23 7.69
CA ARG A 119 -3.83 -8.42 6.97
C ARG A 119 -3.61 -9.13 5.66
N ASP A 120 -4.46 -10.09 5.30
CA ASP A 120 -4.36 -10.69 3.98
C ASP A 120 -5.06 -9.82 2.91
N PHE A 121 -4.88 -10.17 1.63
CA PHE A 121 -5.51 -9.43 0.54
C PHE A 121 -7.00 -9.75 0.37
N THR A 122 -7.48 -10.86 0.93
CA THR A 122 -8.90 -11.22 0.93
C THR A 122 -9.66 -10.31 1.89
N GLU A 123 -9.19 -10.16 3.13
CA GLU A 123 -9.72 -9.21 4.11
C GLU A 123 -9.72 -7.77 3.56
N LEU A 124 -8.63 -7.33 2.94
CA LEU A 124 -8.57 -6.00 2.32
C LEU A 124 -9.54 -5.85 1.15
N ALA A 125 -9.79 -6.91 0.39
CA ALA A 125 -10.76 -6.88 -0.71
C ALA A 125 -12.21 -6.89 -0.20
N GLU A 126 -12.48 -7.56 0.92
CA GLU A 126 -13.77 -7.52 1.62
C GLU A 126 -14.07 -6.10 2.12
N ILE A 127 -13.12 -5.48 2.82
CA ILE A 127 -13.21 -4.10 3.31
C ILE A 127 -13.41 -3.12 2.13
N ALA A 128 -12.74 -3.34 1.00
CA ALA A 128 -12.89 -2.51 -0.19
C ALA A 128 -14.18 -2.81 -0.99
N GLY A 129 -14.92 -3.87 -0.66
CA GLY A 129 -16.08 -4.35 -1.42
C GLY A 129 -15.74 -4.80 -2.85
N LEU A 130 -14.54 -5.36 -3.04
CA LEU A 130 -13.99 -5.82 -4.32
C LEU A 130 -13.72 -7.32 -4.35
N ILE A 131 -14.56 -8.11 -3.67
CA ILE A 131 -14.59 -9.58 -3.73
C ILE A 131 -15.40 -10.06 -4.94
N ASN A 132 -15.00 -11.20 -5.51
CA ASN A 132 -15.82 -11.94 -6.45
C ASN A 132 -16.88 -12.74 -5.67
N PRO A 133 -18.18 -12.42 -5.81
CA PRO A 133 -19.23 -13.04 -5.01
C PRO A 133 -19.38 -14.55 -5.25
N LYS A 134 -18.91 -15.07 -6.40
CA LYS A 134 -18.98 -16.50 -6.72
C LYS A 134 -17.88 -17.31 -6.03
N THR A 135 -16.73 -16.70 -5.77
CA THR A 135 -15.54 -17.42 -5.30
C THR A 135 -15.08 -16.99 -3.91
N GLY A 136 -15.59 -15.89 -3.37
CA GLY A 136 -15.11 -15.30 -2.12
C GLY A 136 -13.68 -14.77 -2.20
N ARG A 137 -13.10 -14.69 -3.40
CA ARG A 137 -11.69 -14.25 -3.60
C ARG A 137 -11.63 -12.81 -4.09
N PRO A 138 -10.49 -12.11 -3.89
CA PRO A 138 -10.29 -10.79 -4.47
C PRO A 138 -10.53 -10.77 -5.98
N SER A 139 -11.31 -9.78 -6.43
CA SER A 139 -11.65 -9.62 -7.85
C SER A 139 -10.46 -9.18 -8.69
N ASN A 140 -10.56 -9.31 -10.02
CA ASN A 140 -9.57 -8.76 -10.94
C ASN A 140 -9.43 -7.23 -10.81
N ARG A 141 -10.50 -6.51 -10.42
CA ARG A 141 -10.43 -5.06 -10.15
C ARG A 141 -9.53 -4.77 -8.95
N PHE A 142 -9.65 -5.56 -7.88
CA PHE A 142 -8.79 -5.47 -6.70
C PHE A 142 -7.31 -5.69 -7.06
N TRP A 143 -6.98 -6.78 -7.76
CA TRP A 143 -5.59 -7.07 -8.13
C TRP A 143 -4.98 -6.02 -9.06
N ARG A 144 -5.78 -5.46 -9.98
CA ARG A 144 -5.34 -4.35 -10.83
C ARG A 144 -5.07 -3.09 -10.02
N ALA A 145 -5.91 -2.77 -9.03
CA ALA A 145 -5.67 -1.65 -8.12
C ALA A 145 -4.39 -1.86 -7.30
N ILE A 146 -4.19 -3.03 -6.65
CA ILE A 146 -2.95 -3.35 -5.93
C ILE A 146 -1.71 -3.17 -6.81
N ARG A 147 -1.74 -3.69 -8.04
CA ARG A 147 -0.62 -3.53 -8.98
C ARG A 147 -0.31 -2.07 -9.27
N ARG A 148 -1.34 -1.23 -9.45
CA ARG A 148 -1.15 0.20 -9.70
C ARG A 148 -0.64 0.95 -8.48
N LEU A 149 -1.14 0.62 -7.30
CA LEU A 149 -0.64 1.20 -6.04
C LEU A 149 0.84 0.85 -5.82
N LYS A 150 1.26 -0.37 -6.15
CA LYS A 150 2.68 -0.74 -6.18
C LYS A 150 3.47 0.12 -7.18
N LEU A 151 3.00 0.21 -8.42
CA LEU A 151 3.70 0.98 -9.48
C LEU A 151 3.79 2.48 -9.18
N GLY A 152 2.75 3.05 -8.56
CA GLY A 152 2.72 4.45 -8.14
C GLY A 152 3.53 4.73 -6.86
N GLY A 153 4.24 3.73 -6.33
CA GLY A 153 5.08 3.88 -5.14
C GLY A 153 4.30 4.03 -3.83
N ALA A 154 3.01 3.69 -3.80
CA ALA A 154 2.16 3.85 -2.63
C ALA A 154 2.41 2.78 -1.56
N ILE A 155 2.62 1.54 -2.00
CA ILE A 155 2.81 0.38 -1.12
C ILE A 155 3.93 -0.52 -1.61
N ASP A 156 4.63 -1.14 -0.67
CA ASP A 156 5.50 -2.30 -0.91
C ASP A 156 4.84 -3.57 -0.36
N VAL A 157 5.15 -4.71 -0.98
CA VAL A 157 4.60 -6.02 -0.59
C VAL A 157 5.73 -7.05 -0.53
N HIS A 158 6.06 -7.51 0.67
CA HIS A 158 7.04 -8.56 0.91
C HIS A 158 6.30 -9.89 1.08
N LYS A 159 6.63 -10.86 0.25
CA LYS A 159 6.07 -12.22 0.36
C LYS A 159 6.62 -12.90 1.61
N GLN A 160 5.79 -13.69 2.25
CA GLN A 160 6.18 -14.53 3.38
C GLN A 160 5.81 -15.98 3.09
N PHE A 161 6.68 -16.90 3.48
CA PHE A 161 6.44 -18.33 3.42
C PHE A 161 7.06 -19.00 4.64
N VAL A 162 6.55 -20.17 4.99
CA VAL A 162 7.08 -21.03 6.04
C VAL A 162 7.29 -22.39 5.41
N THR A 163 8.48 -22.95 5.57
CA THR A 163 8.75 -24.36 5.27
C THR A 163 8.31 -25.19 6.45
N LEU A 164 7.46 -26.18 6.21
CA LEU A 164 6.98 -27.14 7.18
C LEU A 164 8.00 -28.27 7.37
N ASP A 165 7.80 -29.09 8.39
CA ASP A 165 8.73 -30.17 8.78
C ASP A 165 8.88 -31.25 7.68
N ASP A 166 7.87 -31.41 6.82
CA ASP A 166 7.86 -32.30 5.65
C ASP A 166 8.50 -31.67 4.38
N GLY A 167 9.08 -30.46 4.52
CA GLY A 167 9.65 -29.69 3.42
C GLY A 167 8.61 -28.92 2.58
N ALA A 168 7.31 -29.03 2.88
CA ALA A 168 6.29 -28.30 2.15
C ALA A 168 6.33 -26.79 2.44
N ILE A 169 6.12 -25.97 1.42
CA ILE A 169 6.12 -24.50 1.56
C ILE A 169 4.68 -24.00 1.74
N ARG A 170 4.39 -23.42 2.90
CA ARG A 170 3.12 -22.77 3.20
C ARG A 170 3.24 -21.25 3.02
N ALA A 171 2.39 -20.68 2.17
CA ALA A 171 2.29 -19.24 2.01
C ALA A 171 1.73 -18.57 3.27
N ARG A 172 2.31 -17.43 3.66
CA ARG A 172 1.79 -16.54 4.71
C ARG A 172 1.27 -15.23 4.11
N PRO A 173 0.38 -14.51 4.81
CA PRO A 173 0.00 -13.16 4.42
C PRO A 173 1.24 -12.29 4.23
N GLY A 174 1.35 -11.62 3.08
CA GLY A 174 2.49 -10.75 2.82
C GLY A 174 2.57 -9.58 3.79
N ILE A 175 3.77 -9.07 4.03
CA ILE A 175 3.96 -7.79 4.71
C ILE A 175 3.64 -6.70 3.70
N LYS A 176 2.63 -5.88 3.98
CA LYS A 176 2.35 -4.66 3.20
C LYS A 176 2.80 -3.47 4.01
N THR A 177 3.56 -2.57 3.40
CA THR A 177 3.99 -1.31 3.99
C THR A 177 3.52 -0.15 3.14
N ILE A 178 3.06 0.93 3.77
CA ILE A 178 2.74 2.19 3.08
C ILE A 178 3.98 3.06 3.02
N ASN A 179 4.20 3.69 1.87
CA ASN A 179 5.23 4.70 1.70
C ASN A 179 4.81 6.03 2.35
N MET A 180 5.64 6.55 3.27
CA MET A 180 5.38 7.82 3.95
C MET A 180 5.28 9.00 2.97
N HIS A 181 6.11 9.04 1.93
CA HIS A 181 6.06 10.10 0.91
C HIS A 181 4.71 10.10 0.18
N PHE A 182 4.12 8.91 -0.04
CA PHE A 182 2.80 8.80 -0.65
C PHE A 182 1.69 9.35 0.25
N ILE A 183 1.78 9.14 1.58
CA ILE A 183 0.84 9.72 2.55
C ILE A 183 0.86 11.24 2.49
N VAL A 184 2.06 11.83 2.44
CA VAL A 184 2.23 13.29 2.32
C VAL A 184 1.72 13.77 0.95
N ALA A 185 2.02 13.02 -0.13
CA ALA A 185 1.61 13.34 -1.49
C ALA A 185 0.10 13.30 -1.73
N LEU A 186 -0.66 12.50 -0.97
CA LEU A 186 -2.13 12.54 -0.96
C LEU A 186 -2.68 13.94 -0.60
N GLY A 187 -1.83 14.82 -0.08
CA GLY A 187 -1.86 16.22 -0.48
C GLY A 187 -2.38 17.21 0.54
N ARG A 188 -2.59 16.82 1.81
CA ARG A 188 -2.96 17.76 2.90
C ARG A 188 -2.48 17.34 4.29
N VAL A 189 -1.43 16.54 4.37
CA VAL A 189 -0.79 16.22 5.65
C VAL A 189 0.70 16.47 5.47
N SER A 190 1.26 17.36 6.26
CA SER A 190 2.69 17.64 6.27
C SER A 190 3.48 16.45 6.82
N TYR A 191 4.80 16.43 6.55
CA TYR A 191 5.68 15.48 7.22
C TYR A 191 5.63 15.62 8.74
N ASP A 192 5.50 16.84 9.25
CA ASP A 192 5.43 17.11 10.69
C ASP A 192 4.16 16.50 11.30
N GLU A 193 2.99 16.75 10.71
CA GLU A 193 1.74 16.12 11.15
C GLU A 193 1.80 14.59 11.07
N THR A 194 2.38 14.07 9.98
CA THR A 194 2.57 12.63 9.81
C THR A 194 3.49 12.07 10.90
N LYS A 195 4.62 12.73 11.19
CA LYS A 195 5.59 12.33 12.23
C LYS A 195 4.99 12.42 13.63
N LYS A 196 4.21 13.47 13.93
CA LYS A 196 3.47 13.64 15.18
C LYS A 196 2.48 12.49 15.38
N PHE A 197 1.70 12.16 14.35
CA PHE A 197 0.75 11.04 14.41
C PHE A 197 1.46 9.68 14.58
N ARG A 198 2.54 9.44 13.85
CA ARG A 198 3.39 8.24 14.00
C ARG A 198 3.96 8.12 15.42
N THR A 199 4.42 9.23 16.00
CA THR A 199 4.95 9.28 17.37
C THR A 199 3.86 8.97 18.40
N TRP A 200 2.67 9.54 18.22
CA TRP A 200 1.51 9.23 19.05
C TRP A 200 1.15 7.74 19.00
N CYS A 201 1.09 7.14 17.80
CA CYS A 201 0.90 5.70 17.64
C CYS A 201 2.01 4.88 18.33
N SER A 202 3.27 5.28 18.15
CA SER A 202 4.42 4.61 18.77
C SER A 202 4.32 4.61 20.29
N LYS A 203 3.99 5.76 20.91
CA LYS A 203 3.80 5.85 22.37
C LYS A 203 2.69 4.92 22.86
N ARG A 204 1.58 4.83 22.12
CA ARG A 204 0.48 3.91 22.43
C ARG A 204 0.92 2.44 22.38
N LEU A 205 1.71 2.06 21.37
CA LEU A 205 2.25 0.70 21.26
C LEU A 205 3.26 0.39 22.37
N SER A 206 4.17 1.32 22.66
CA SER A 206 5.14 1.18 23.75
C SER A 206 4.45 1.01 25.11
N GLY A 207 3.35 1.74 25.35
CA GLY A 207 2.53 1.57 26.55
C GLY A 207 1.89 0.18 26.64
N ALA A 208 1.30 -0.31 25.55
CA ALA A 208 0.71 -1.65 25.50
C ALA A 208 1.77 -2.75 25.71
N ALA A 209 2.94 -2.61 25.08
CA ALA A 209 4.06 -3.52 25.28
C ALA A 209 4.63 -3.47 26.70
N ALA A 210 4.70 -2.29 27.33
CA ALA A 210 5.10 -2.17 28.74
C ALA A 210 4.10 -2.87 29.67
N ALA A 211 2.79 -2.71 29.45
CA ALA A 211 1.76 -3.40 30.21
C ALA A 211 1.85 -4.93 30.04
N HIS A 212 2.07 -5.41 28.81
CA HIS A 212 2.28 -6.83 28.56
C HIS A 212 3.54 -7.36 29.27
N ARG A 213 4.65 -6.61 29.23
CA ARG A 213 5.89 -6.96 29.94
C ARG A 213 5.69 -7.06 31.45
N ALA A 214 4.93 -6.14 32.03
CA ALA A 214 4.61 -6.18 33.46
C ALA A 214 3.79 -7.43 33.83
N GLN A 215 2.91 -7.89 32.93
CA GLN A 215 2.11 -9.10 33.13
C GLN A 215 2.87 -10.40 32.83
N HIS A 216 3.86 -10.36 31.93
CA HIS A 216 4.63 -11.52 31.45
C HIS A 216 6.15 -11.27 31.55
N PRO A 217 6.71 -11.04 32.75
CA PRO A 217 8.12 -10.66 32.92
C PRO A 217 9.09 -11.73 32.41
N GLY A 218 8.75 -13.02 32.55
CA GLY A 218 9.59 -14.13 32.09
C GLY A 218 9.58 -14.40 30.57
N GLU A 219 8.71 -13.75 29.80
CA GLU A 219 8.65 -13.91 28.33
C GLU A 219 9.49 -12.88 27.57
N HIS A 220 9.83 -11.77 28.21
CA HIS A 220 10.57 -10.65 27.60
C HIS A 220 12.03 -10.58 28.03
N ASP A 221 12.46 -11.48 28.91
CA ASP A 221 13.88 -11.71 29.17
C ASP A 221 14.51 -12.33 27.90
N PRO A 222 15.43 -11.61 27.23
CA PRO A 222 16.02 -12.06 25.97
C PRO A 222 16.75 -13.39 26.12
N ASP A 223 17.31 -13.70 27.29
CA ASP A 223 18.00 -14.96 27.55
C ASP A 223 17.01 -16.10 27.72
N ILE A 224 15.89 -15.87 28.41
CA ILE A 224 14.82 -16.87 28.58
C ILE A 224 14.09 -17.11 27.25
N ALA A 225 13.81 -16.07 26.48
CA ALA A 225 13.16 -16.17 25.17
C ALA A 225 14.07 -16.88 24.15
N ASN A 226 15.36 -16.55 24.12
CA ASN A 226 16.34 -17.25 23.28
C ASN A 226 16.53 -18.70 23.70
N ARG A 227 16.53 -19.00 25.01
CA ARG A 227 16.61 -20.37 25.53
C ARG A 227 15.39 -21.19 25.10
N LYS A 228 14.16 -20.69 25.30
CA LYS A 228 12.92 -21.35 24.86
C LYS A 228 12.87 -21.56 23.34
N LEU A 229 13.28 -20.55 22.56
CA LEU A 229 13.32 -20.66 21.10
C LEU A 229 14.31 -21.74 20.66
N ARG A 230 15.52 -21.76 21.25
CA ARG A 230 16.54 -22.79 20.97
C ARG A 230 16.09 -24.18 21.41
N GLU A 231 15.40 -24.31 22.54
CA GLU A 231 14.83 -25.57 23.02
C GLU A 231 13.74 -26.09 22.06
N GLN A 232 12.82 -25.23 21.63
CA GLN A 232 11.80 -25.61 20.63
C GLN A 232 12.40 -25.98 19.28
N GLN A 233 13.45 -25.28 18.84
CA GLN A 233 14.16 -25.57 17.60
C GLN A 233 14.96 -26.89 17.70
N ARG A 234 15.63 -27.15 18.83
CA ARG A 234 16.32 -28.41 19.10
C ARG A 234 15.36 -29.59 19.19
N ALA A 235 14.19 -29.40 19.82
CA ALA A 235 13.13 -30.41 19.87
C ALA A 235 12.59 -30.78 18.48
N ARG A 236 12.77 -29.90 17.48
CA ARG A 236 12.46 -30.12 16.06
C ARG A 236 13.68 -30.49 15.21
N GLY A 237 14.81 -30.81 15.83
CA GLY A 237 16.03 -31.25 15.13
C GLY A 237 16.83 -30.16 14.42
N ALA A 238 16.52 -28.88 14.63
CA ALA A 238 17.22 -27.77 13.98
C ALA A 238 18.49 -27.36 14.78
N THR A 239 19.64 -27.30 14.08
CA THR A 239 20.87 -26.69 14.58
C THR A 239 20.90 -25.21 14.17
N THR A 240 20.77 -24.30 15.14
CA THR A 240 20.77 -22.85 14.87
C THR A 240 22.00 -22.17 15.45
N ASN A 241 22.81 -21.59 14.56
CA ASN A 241 23.76 -20.53 14.92
C ASN A 241 22.99 -19.21 15.10
N ALA A 242 23.55 -18.29 15.90
CA ALA A 242 22.94 -16.99 16.11
C ALA A 242 22.79 -16.23 14.78
N PRO A 243 21.65 -15.56 14.52
CA PRO A 243 21.49 -14.74 13.33
C PRO A 243 22.53 -13.62 13.35
N GLN A 244 23.24 -13.42 12.23
CA GLN A 244 24.11 -12.26 12.05
C GLN A 244 23.26 -10.99 12.06
N SER A 245 23.56 -10.07 12.98
CA SER A 245 22.89 -8.78 13.06
C SER A 245 23.09 -7.98 11.78
N GLY A 246 22.01 -7.51 11.15
CA GLY A 246 22.07 -6.53 10.05
C GLY A 246 21.51 -6.98 8.69
N GLN A 247 21.10 -8.23 8.52
CA GLN A 247 20.48 -8.66 7.27
C GLN A 247 19.00 -8.27 7.21
N ASN A 248 18.70 -7.07 6.71
CA ASN A 248 17.37 -6.76 6.22
C ASN A 248 17.12 -7.63 4.98
N SER A 249 16.10 -8.50 4.99
CA SER A 249 15.67 -9.17 3.77
C SER A 249 15.30 -8.11 2.73
N PRO A 250 15.98 -8.05 1.58
CA PRO A 250 15.70 -7.03 0.58
C PRO A 250 14.23 -7.16 0.11
N ALA A 251 13.62 -6.02 -0.19
CA ALA A 251 12.31 -6.02 -0.82
C ALA A 251 12.42 -6.83 -2.13
N LEU A 252 11.55 -7.83 -2.30
CA LEU A 252 11.56 -8.61 -3.53
C LEU A 252 11.23 -7.66 -4.70
N PRO A 253 12.11 -7.55 -5.70
CA PRO A 253 11.83 -6.76 -6.88
C PRO A 253 10.62 -7.35 -7.61
N ASP A 254 9.93 -6.53 -8.40
CA ASP A 254 8.95 -7.06 -9.33
C ASP A 254 9.64 -8.02 -10.31
N ARG A 255 8.94 -9.09 -10.73
CA ARG A 255 9.50 -10.06 -11.71
C ARG A 255 9.79 -9.37 -13.04
N ASP A 256 9.01 -8.34 -13.35
CA ASP A 256 9.19 -7.50 -14.52
C ASP A 256 10.13 -6.34 -14.20
N VAL A 257 11.34 -6.38 -14.75
CA VAL A 257 12.40 -5.41 -14.49
C VAL A 257 11.95 -3.98 -14.83
N ARG A 258 11.24 -3.77 -15.93
CA ARG A 258 10.78 -2.42 -16.33
C ARG A 258 9.76 -1.87 -15.33
N LYS A 259 8.90 -2.72 -14.78
CA LYS A 259 7.93 -2.32 -13.74
C LYS A 259 8.61 -2.02 -12.41
N GLU A 260 9.66 -2.76 -12.08
CA GLU A 260 10.48 -2.45 -10.92
C GLU A 260 11.16 -1.09 -11.07
N LEU A 261 11.76 -0.81 -12.23
CA LEU A 261 12.35 0.50 -12.54
C LEU A 261 11.29 1.61 -12.51
N GLN A 262 10.09 1.36 -13.04
CA GLN A 262 8.97 2.30 -12.94
C GLN A 262 8.58 2.58 -11.49
N ARG A 263 8.54 1.56 -10.62
CA ARG A 263 8.27 1.73 -9.19
C ARG A 263 9.33 2.60 -8.52
N GLN A 264 10.61 2.33 -8.81
CA GLN A 264 11.74 3.10 -8.27
C GLN A 264 11.70 4.55 -8.73
N HIS A 265 11.43 4.78 -10.01
CA HIS A 265 11.21 6.10 -10.59
C HIS A 265 10.06 6.85 -9.91
N SER A 266 8.89 6.22 -9.74
CA SER A 266 7.77 6.81 -9.01
C SER A 266 8.13 7.19 -7.56
N ARG A 267 8.93 6.36 -6.87
CA ARG A 267 9.39 6.66 -5.51
C ARG A 267 10.33 7.86 -5.47
N ALA A 268 11.30 7.92 -6.39
CA ALA A 268 12.22 9.04 -6.52
C ALA A 268 11.46 10.34 -6.84
N GLN A 269 10.45 10.29 -7.72
CA GLN A 269 9.57 11.42 -7.98
C GLN A 269 8.82 11.87 -6.72
N LEU A 270 8.20 10.94 -5.98
CA LEU A 270 7.50 11.27 -4.74
C LEU A 270 8.43 11.93 -3.73
N GLU A 271 9.59 11.33 -3.47
CA GLU A 271 10.58 11.87 -2.54
C GLU A 271 11.03 13.27 -2.94
N PHE A 272 11.38 13.48 -4.20
CA PHE A 272 11.79 14.77 -4.74
C PHE A 272 10.69 15.83 -4.62
N VAL A 273 9.47 15.53 -5.07
CA VAL A 273 8.33 16.46 -4.99
C VAL A 273 8.06 16.84 -3.53
N MET A 274 8.10 15.87 -2.62
CA MET A 274 7.81 16.13 -1.21
C MET A 274 8.91 16.96 -0.55
N ASN A 275 10.17 16.76 -0.91
CA ASN A 275 11.28 17.60 -0.45
C ASN A 275 11.14 19.03 -0.99
N LEU A 276 10.79 19.20 -2.27
CA LEU A 276 10.51 20.50 -2.86
C LEU A 276 9.36 21.24 -2.18
N ARG A 277 8.25 20.55 -1.87
CA ARG A 277 7.11 21.15 -1.15
C ARG A 277 7.48 21.60 0.26
N GLY A 278 8.42 20.91 0.91
CA GLY A 278 8.96 21.33 2.20
C GLY A 278 9.82 22.59 2.10
N GLN A 279 10.66 22.69 1.06
CA GLN A 279 11.54 23.85 0.85
C GLN A 279 10.80 25.08 0.33
N TYR A 280 9.81 24.89 -0.55
CA TYR A 280 9.09 25.96 -1.23
C TYR A 280 7.58 25.83 -1.04
N PRO A 281 7.06 25.98 0.19
CA PRO A 281 5.64 25.80 0.46
C PRO A 281 4.77 26.84 -0.30
N GLY A 282 3.54 26.45 -0.64
CA GLY A 282 2.53 27.37 -1.22
C GLY A 282 2.66 27.64 -2.73
N ARG A 283 3.65 27.07 -3.43
CA ARG A 283 3.73 27.15 -4.90
C ARG A 283 2.54 26.44 -5.58
N GLN A 284 2.25 26.84 -6.81
CA GLN A 284 1.23 26.20 -7.63
C GLN A 284 1.64 24.77 -8.02
N GLU A 285 0.64 23.90 -8.25
CA GLU A 285 0.87 22.49 -8.59
C GLU A 285 1.69 22.30 -9.87
N SER A 286 1.44 23.14 -10.89
CA SER A 286 2.19 23.18 -12.15
C SER A 286 3.68 23.38 -11.94
N TRP A 287 4.07 24.26 -11.02
CA TRP A 287 5.47 24.54 -10.72
C TRP A 287 6.19 23.29 -10.19
N TYR A 288 5.60 22.55 -9.25
CA TYR A 288 6.22 21.32 -8.74
C TYR A 288 6.34 20.25 -9.82
N ILE A 289 5.35 20.15 -10.72
CA ILE A 289 5.39 19.22 -11.86
C ILE A 289 6.54 19.57 -12.79
N GLU A 290 6.73 20.85 -13.12
CA GLU A 290 7.83 21.33 -13.96
C GLU A 290 9.20 21.04 -13.34
N GLN A 291 9.40 21.35 -12.06
CA GLN A 291 10.65 21.07 -11.36
C GLN A 291 10.97 19.57 -11.32
N THR A 292 9.95 18.74 -11.06
CA THR A 292 10.11 17.29 -11.03
C THR A 292 10.47 16.73 -12.40
N LYS A 293 9.86 17.25 -13.46
CA LYS A 293 10.18 16.87 -14.84
C LYS A 293 11.61 17.28 -15.20
N ALA A 294 12.05 18.48 -14.82
CA ALA A 294 13.40 18.96 -15.09
C ALA A 294 14.48 18.13 -14.36
N HIS A 295 14.24 17.78 -13.10
CA HIS A 295 15.21 17.04 -12.29
C HIS A 295 15.23 15.54 -12.58
N ILE A 296 14.07 14.88 -12.44
CA ILE A 296 13.96 13.40 -12.54
C ILE A 296 13.87 12.94 -14.00
N GLY A 297 13.25 13.73 -14.88
CA GLY A 297 13.08 13.36 -16.29
C GLY A 297 12.02 12.26 -16.53
N SER A 298 11.98 11.76 -17.77
CA SER A 298 11.14 10.61 -18.12
C SER A 298 11.68 9.31 -17.50
N LEU A 299 10.87 8.25 -17.51
CA LEU A 299 11.33 6.93 -17.04
C LEU A 299 12.54 6.45 -17.84
N ASP A 300 12.51 6.59 -19.17
CA ASP A 300 13.57 6.10 -20.04
C ASP A 300 14.86 6.91 -19.87
N ASP A 301 14.78 8.24 -19.71
CA ASP A 301 15.94 9.08 -19.40
C ASP A 301 16.54 8.71 -18.03
N TRP A 302 15.69 8.48 -17.04
CA TRP A 302 16.12 8.11 -15.69
C TRP A 302 16.81 6.74 -15.67
N ILE A 303 16.30 5.76 -16.42
CA ILE A 303 16.94 4.46 -16.60
C ILE A 303 18.30 4.63 -17.29
N ALA A 304 18.38 5.42 -18.35
CA ALA A 304 19.65 5.65 -19.06
C ALA A 304 20.74 6.25 -18.16
N ARG A 305 20.38 7.17 -17.26
CA ARG A 305 21.32 7.77 -16.28
C ARG A 305 21.83 6.79 -15.22
N GLN A 306 21.12 5.70 -14.95
CA GLN A 306 21.53 4.69 -13.95
C GLN A 306 22.56 3.70 -14.50
N HIS A 307 22.72 3.64 -15.83
CA HIS A 307 23.60 2.71 -16.53
C HIS A 307 24.88 3.36 -17.07
N ASN A 308 25.07 4.66 -16.84
CA ASN A 308 26.30 5.42 -17.08
C ASN A 308 26.98 5.76 -15.76
#